data_AF-A0A2E9GL88-F1
#
_entry.id   AF-A0A2E9GL88-F1
#
_cell.length_a   1.000
_cell.length_b   1.000
_cell.length_c   1.000
_cell.angle_alpha   90.00
_cell.angle_beta   90.00
_cell.angle_gamma   90.00
#
_symmetry.space_group_name_H-M   'P 1'
#
loop_
_entity.id
_entity.type
_entity.pdbx_description
1 polymer ?
#
loop_
_entity_poly.entity_id
_entity_poly.type
_entity_poly.pdbx_seq_one_letter_code
_entity_poly.pdbx_strand_id
1 'polypeptide(L)'
;MLRSEEEPTRVLLRRNTVPPSITHTFYVAVAIGGIEREPTSHEDFANLARLTGQQASYEVNQISYTQKSVLKQGQWCIRVESLDSVRGAPVEPTAELRMVIKGCRCLHPAFPKTTVDFFFSERGRKDELRPDLYEEAEVFLRGVRIDVAPDTPAV
;
A
#
# COMPACT_ATOMS: atom_id res chain seq x y z
N MET A 1 -19.60 -7.13 2.94
CA MET A 1 -19.92 -5.69 2.85
C MET A 1 -18.61 -4.94 2.73
N LEU A 2 -18.48 -4.05 1.76
CA LEU A 2 -17.33 -3.15 1.61
C LEU A 2 -17.63 -1.86 2.38
N ARG A 3 -16.64 -1.32 3.10
CA ARG A 3 -16.73 0.02 3.70
C ARG A 3 -15.76 0.94 2.98
N SER A 4 -16.27 1.99 2.35
CA SER A 4 -15.44 3.07 1.81
C SER A 4 -15.22 4.16 2.87
N GLU A 5 -13.97 4.60 2.98
CA GLU A 5 -13.54 5.76 3.75
C GLU A 5 -12.86 6.70 2.75
N GLU A 6 -13.43 7.88 2.54
CA GLU A 6 -12.95 8.87 1.57
C GLU A 6 -12.55 10.17 2.28
N GLU A 7 -11.32 10.59 2.02
CA GLU A 7 -10.71 11.84 2.45
C GLU A 7 -10.13 12.54 1.20
N PRO A 8 -9.87 13.86 1.23
CA PRO A 8 -9.37 14.59 0.06
C PRO A 8 -8.12 13.99 -0.61
N THR A 9 -7.30 13.28 0.15
CA THR A 9 -6.05 12.67 -0.31
C THR A 9 -6.03 11.15 -0.18
N ARG A 10 -7.12 10.50 0.22
CA ARG A 10 -7.13 9.05 0.48
C ARG A 10 -8.49 8.44 0.26
N VAL A 11 -8.52 7.32 -0.45
CA VAL A 11 -9.66 6.43 -0.54
C VAL A 11 -9.24 5.07 -0.02
N LEU A 12 -10.01 4.50 0.90
CA LEU A 12 -9.76 3.20 1.48
C LEU A 12 -11.03 2.33 1.38
N LEU A 13 -10.89 1.14 0.81
CA LEU A 13 -11.94 0.14 0.68
C LEU A 13 -11.62 -1.04 1.59
N ARG A 14 -12.36 -1.17 2.70
CA ARG A 14 -12.24 -2.32 3.61
C ARG A 14 -13.15 -3.44 3.17
N ARG A 15 -12.64 -4.66 3.21
CA ARG A 15 -13.44 -5.87 3.03
C ARG A 15 -13.62 -6.57 4.37
N ASN A 16 -14.85 -6.95 4.68
CA ASN A 16 -15.08 -7.90 5.77
C ASN A 16 -14.49 -9.26 5.41
N THR A 17 -13.64 -9.77 6.29
CA THR A 17 -13.02 -11.08 6.17
C THR A 17 -14.04 -12.17 6.48
N VAL A 18 -13.93 -13.31 5.79
CA VAL A 18 -14.82 -14.46 5.96
C VAL A 18 -13.95 -15.73 6.09
N PRO A 19 -14.05 -16.46 7.22
CA PRO A 19 -14.89 -16.17 8.39
C PRO A 19 -14.48 -14.85 9.09
N PRO A 20 -15.41 -14.14 9.75
CA PRO A 20 -15.06 -12.93 10.51
C PRO A 20 -14.07 -13.26 11.63
N SER A 21 -13.00 -12.48 11.72
CA SER A 21 -12.02 -12.58 12.80
C SER A 21 -11.57 -11.19 13.24
N ILE A 22 -11.30 -11.04 14.53
CA ILE A 22 -10.82 -9.78 15.12
C ILE A 22 -9.36 -9.48 14.71
N THR A 23 -8.59 -10.51 14.35
CA THR A 23 -7.21 -10.39 13.91
C THR A 23 -7.09 -10.22 12.40
N HIS A 24 -8.07 -10.72 11.64
CA HIS A 24 -8.04 -10.72 10.18
C HIS A 24 -8.68 -9.47 9.58
N THR A 25 -7.86 -8.62 8.97
CA THR A 25 -8.29 -7.41 8.27
C THR A 25 -7.75 -7.37 6.85
N PHE A 26 -8.55 -6.92 5.90
CA PHE A 26 -8.13 -6.67 4.53
C PHE A 26 -8.65 -5.34 4.03
N TYR A 27 -7.79 -4.55 3.39
CA TYR A 27 -8.21 -3.35 2.69
C TYR A 27 -7.36 -3.07 1.45
N VAL A 28 -7.94 -2.31 0.54
CA VAL A 28 -7.25 -1.68 -0.58
C VAL A 28 -7.31 -0.17 -0.38
N ALA A 29 -6.22 0.54 -0.66
CA ALA A 29 -6.15 1.97 -0.51
C ALA A 29 -5.49 2.62 -1.72
N VAL A 30 -5.97 3.81 -2.07
CA VAL A 30 -5.30 4.77 -2.94
C VAL A 30 -5.11 6.04 -2.13
N ALA A 31 -3.91 6.58 -2.08
CA ALA A 31 -3.58 7.75 -1.31
C ALA A 31 -2.58 8.65 -2.06
N ILE A 32 -2.67 9.94 -1.78
CA ILE A 32 -1.64 10.89 -2.15
C ILE A 32 -0.62 10.96 -1.01
N GLY A 33 0.62 10.62 -1.33
CA GLY A 33 1.76 10.66 -0.42
C GLY A 33 2.72 11.80 -0.75
N GLY A 34 3.82 11.85 0.01
CA GLY A 34 4.88 12.81 -0.20
C GLY A 34 6.25 12.17 -0.07
N ILE A 35 7.23 12.77 -0.73
CA ILE A 35 8.66 12.47 -0.60
C ILE A 35 9.40 13.74 -0.19
N GLU A 36 10.55 13.58 0.47
CA GLU A 36 11.29 14.69 1.09
C GLU A 36 11.78 15.73 0.07
N ARG A 37 12.11 15.26 -1.15
CA ARG A 37 12.59 16.09 -2.25
C ARG A 37 12.23 15.49 -3.59
N GLU A 38 12.40 16.28 -4.65
CA GLU A 38 12.27 15.83 -6.02
C GLU A 38 13.39 14.81 -6.34
N PRO A 39 13.05 13.66 -6.95
CA PRO A 39 14.03 12.68 -7.36
C PRO A 39 14.73 13.13 -8.65
N THR A 40 16.02 12.85 -8.76
CA THR A 40 16.83 13.16 -9.95
C THR A 40 16.93 12.00 -10.94
N SER A 41 16.55 10.79 -10.52
CA SER A 41 16.50 9.58 -11.33
C SER A 41 15.46 8.58 -10.79
N HIS A 42 15.14 7.55 -11.56
CA HIS A 42 14.21 6.50 -11.10
C HIS A 42 14.79 5.69 -9.93
N GLU A 43 16.10 5.45 -9.91
CA GLU A 43 16.77 4.80 -8.78
C GLU A 43 16.74 5.68 -7.53
N ASP A 44 16.98 6.99 -7.69
CA ASP A 44 16.88 7.97 -6.62
C ASP A 44 15.45 8.03 -6.06
N PHE A 45 14.44 8.02 -6.94
CA PHE A 45 13.05 7.88 -6.53
C PHE A 45 12.80 6.61 -5.72
N ALA A 46 13.32 5.45 -6.16
CA ALA A 46 13.14 4.21 -5.41
C ALA A 46 13.74 4.26 -3.99
N ASN A 47 14.88 4.93 -3.84
CA ASN A 47 15.51 5.12 -2.54
C ASN A 47 14.69 6.05 -1.63
N LEU A 48 14.17 7.17 -2.17
CA LEU A 48 13.30 8.10 -1.43
C LEU A 48 11.94 7.50 -1.07
N ALA A 49 11.39 6.70 -1.98
CA ALA A 49 10.05 6.14 -1.90
C ALA A 49 10.00 4.86 -1.03
N ARG A 50 11.15 4.35 -0.58
CA ARG A 50 11.26 3.18 0.28
C ARG A 50 10.34 3.37 1.50
N LEU A 51 9.46 2.40 1.73
CA LEU A 51 8.60 2.40 2.91
C LEU A 51 9.48 2.19 4.14
N THR A 52 9.82 3.27 4.82
CA THR A 52 10.35 3.21 6.18
C THR A 52 9.15 3.03 7.12
N GLY A 53 9.28 2.10 8.06
CA GLY A 53 8.19 1.74 8.96
C GLY A 53 7.60 2.98 9.62
N GLN A 54 6.29 3.19 9.45
CA GLN A 54 5.59 4.19 10.23
C GLN A 54 5.76 3.87 11.71
N GLN A 55 5.89 4.92 12.52
CA GLN A 55 5.96 4.80 13.97
C GLN A 55 4.62 4.28 14.48
N ALA A 56 4.51 2.95 14.60
CA ALA A 56 3.34 2.29 15.15
C ALA A 56 3.45 2.24 16.67
N SER A 57 2.31 2.23 17.37
CA SER A 57 2.26 1.96 18.82
C SER A 57 2.55 0.49 19.18
N TYR A 58 2.83 -0.32 18.18
CA TYR A 58 3.07 -1.75 18.27
C TYR A 58 4.34 -2.11 17.48
N GLU A 59 4.92 -3.26 17.81
CA GLU A 59 6.17 -3.71 17.21
C GLU A 59 5.88 -4.25 15.80
N VAL A 60 6.62 -3.73 14.81
CA VAL A 60 6.56 -4.19 13.41
C VAL A 60 7.97 -4.59 12.99
N ASN A 61 8.17 -5.87 12.74
CA ASN A 61 9.44 -6.44 12.28
C ASN A 61 9.31 -6.90 10.84
N GLN A 62 10.05 -6.26 9.93
CA GLN A 62 10.05 -6.64 8.53
C GLN A 62 10.75 -7.99 8.32
N ILE A 63 10.01 -8.97 7.81
CA ILE A 63 10.52 -10.32 7.53
C ILE A 63 11.11 -10.37 6.13
N SER A 64 10.40 -9.80 5.15
CA SER A 64 10.88 -9.71 3.79
C SER A 64 10.35 -8.45 3.13
N TYR A 65 11.19 -7.85 2.28
CA TYR A 65 10.84 -6.69 1.49
C TYR A 65 11.46 -6.81 0.12
N THR A 66 10.63 -6.64 -0.89
CA THR A 66 11.08 -6.50 -2.27
C THR A 66 10.55 -5.20 -2.84
N GLN A 67 11.40 -4.56 -3.64
CA GLN A 67 11.02 -3.41 -4.42
C GLN A 67 11.54 -3.56 -5.84
N LYS A 68 10.76 -3.09 -6.80
CA LYS A 68 11.14 -3.08 -8.20
C LYS A 68 10.71 -1.78 -8.86
N SER A 69 11.65 -1.11 -9.51
CA SER A 69 11.38 0.02 -10.38
C SER A 69 10.54 -0.42 -11.58
N VAL A 70 9.39 0.23 -11.77
CA VAL A 70 8.45 -0.03 -12.87
C VAL A 70 7.93 1.30 -13.42
N LEU A 71 7.33 1.26 -14.61
CA LEU A 71 6.65 2.42 -15.19
C LEU A 71 5.15 2.18 -15.24
N LYS A 72 4.36 3.21 -14.96
CA LYS A 72 2.91 3.23 -15.17
C LYS A 72 2.54 4.59 -15.75
N GLN A 73 1.94 4.61 -16.95
CA GLN A 73 1.58 5.84 -17.66
C GLN A 73 2.77 6.83 -17.75
N GLY A 74 3.93 6.32 -18.17
CA GLY A 74 5.18 7.09 -18.25
C GLY A 74 5.83 7.43 -16.90
N GLN A 75 5.13 7.29 -15.78
CA GLN A 75 5.61 7.73 -14.47
C GLN A 75 6.54 6.71 -13.82
N TRP A 76 7.55 7.23 -13.12
CA TRP A 76 8.41 6.43 -12.26
C TRP A 76 7.61 5.88 -11.09
N CYS A 77 7.55 4.56 -11.01
CA CYS A 77 6.90 3.85 -9.92
C CYS A 77 7.87 2.87 -9.29
N ILE A 78 7.60 2.55 -8.02
CA ILE A 78 8.13 1.35 -7.39
C ILE A 78 6.99 0.42 -7.07
N ARG A 79 7.13 -0.84 -7.46
CA ARG A 79 6.27 -1.93 -6.97
C ARG A 79 6.90 -2.52 -5.73
N VAL A 80 6.11 -2.62 -4.67
CA VAL A 80 6.57 -3.08 -3.36
C VAL A 80 5.80 -4.33 -2.96
N GLU A 81 6.50 -5.29 -2.36
CA GLU A 81 5.90 -6.38 -1.61
C GLU A 81 6.62 -6.50 -0.27
N SER A 82 5.88 -6.33 0.82
CA SER A 82 6.36 -6.46 2.20
C SER A 82 5.61 -7.58 2.91
N LEU A 83 6.34 -8.33 3.72
CA LEU A 83 5.79 -9.22 4.74
C LEU A 83 6.40 -8.81 6.07
N ASP A 84 5.54 -8.43 7.00
CA ASP A 84 5.92 -7.94 8.32
C ASP A 84 5.31 -8.83 9.42
N SER A 85 6.05 -8.99 10.51
CA SER A 85 5.56 -9.55 11.77
C SER A 85 5.09 -8.42 12.66
N VAL A 86 3.90 -8.54 13.23
CA VAL A 86 3.27 -7.51 14.05
C VAL A 86 2.97 -8.08 15.43
N ARG A 87 3.50 -7.46 16.49
CA ARG A 87 3.31 -7.86 17.89
C ARG A 87 2.81 -6.68 18.74
N GLY A 88 1.97 -6.96 19.72
CA GLY A 88 1.37 -5.91 20.57
C GLY A 88 0.24 -5.13 19.89
N ALA A 89 -0.40 -5.71 18.87
CA ALA A 89 -1.53 -5.06 18.20
C ALA A 89 -2.71 -4.88 19.20
N PRO A 90 -3.40 -3.71 19.21
CA PRO A 90 -4.45 -3.44 20.20
C PRO A 90 -5.61 -4.46 20.22
N VAL A 91 -5.89 -5.09 19.08
CA VAL A 91 -6.96 -6.09 18.93
C VAL A 91 -6.59 -7.46 19.50
N GLU A 92 -5.30 -7.77 19.57
CA GLU A 92 -4.77 -9.03 20.09
C GLU A 92 -3.30 -8.80 20.50
N PRO A 93 -3.06 -8.29 21.72
CA PRO A 93 -1.71 -7.88 22.13
C PRO A 93 -0.73 -9.05 22.27
N THR A 94 -1.25 -10.27 22.46
CA THR A 94 -0.44 -11.46 22.75
C THR A 94 -0.05 -12.28 21.52
N ALA A 95 -0.78 -12.13 20.41
CA ALA A 95 -0.49 -12.88 19.21
C ALA A 95 0.57 -12.20 18.34
N GLU A 96 1.37 -13.02 17.68
CA GLU A 96 2.13 -12.58 16.52
C GLU A 96 1.22 -12.64 15.28
N LEU A 97 0.96 -11.48 14.70
CA LEU A 97 0.23 -11.36 13.44
C LEU A 97 1.22 -11.21 12.28
N ARG A 98 0.75 -11.55 11.09
CA ARG A 98 1.44 -11.30 9.82
C ARG A 98 0.71 -10.20 9.08
N MET A 99 1.46 -9.28 8.50
CA MET A 99 0.95 -8.22 7.65
C MET A 99 1.60 -8.31 6.29
N VAL A 100 0.79 -8.44 5.25
CA VAL A 100 1.20 -8.40 3.85
C VAL A 100 0.82 -7.04 3.31
N ILE A 101 1.75 -6.38 2.64
CA ILE A 101 1.50 -5.12 1.92
C ILE A 101 2.03 -5.29 0.51
N LYS A 102 1.17 -5.08 -0.49
CA LYS A 102 1.61 -5.06 -1.90
C LYS A 102 0.94 -3.93 -2.65
N GLY A 103 1.67 -3.35 -3.60
CA GLY A 103 1.15 -2.27 -4.42
C GLY A 103 2.24 -1.49 -5.12
N CYS A 104 1.90 -0.28 -5.54
CA CYS A 104 2.85 0.64 -6.14
C CYS A 104 2.80 2.02 -5.48
N ARG A 105 3.92 2.71 -5.55
CA ARG A 105 4.08 4.13 -5.28
C ARG A 105 4.65 4.78 -6.52
N CYS A 106 3.93 5.73 -7.09
CA CYS A 106 4.29 6.41 -8.33
C CYS A 106 4.53 7.89 -8.08
N LEU A 107 5.54 8.47 -8.72
CA LEU A 107 5.75 9.92 -8.70
C LEU A 107 4.60 10.62 -9.44
N HIS A 108 4.07 11.70 -8.86
CA HIS A 108 3.02 12.48 -9.49
C HIS A 108 3.60 13.36 -10.61
N PRO A 109 3.08 13.32 -11.84
CA PRO A 109 3.66 14.01 -13.00
C PRO A 109 3.69 15.54 -12.86
N ALA A 110 2.66 16.13 -12.23
CA ALA A 110 2.54 17.58 -12.07
C ALA A 110 3.11 18.11 -10.75
N PHE A 111 3.40 17.24 -9.78
CA PHE A 111 3.77 17.63 -8.42
C PHE A 111 5.03 16.85 -7.98
N PRO A 112 6.23 17.42 -8.16
CA PRO A 112 7.50 16.68 -8.14
C PRO A 112 7.90 16.09 -6.77
N LYS A 113 7.19 16.41 -5.69
CA LYS A 113 7.40 15.85 -4.35
C LYS A 113 6.22 15.02 -3.85
N THR A 114 5.29 14.70 -4.74
CA THR A 114 4.04 14.04 -4.42
C THR A 114 4.02 12.66 -5.05
N THR A 115 3.45 11.70 -4.35
CA THR A 115 3.26 10.35 -4.88
C THR A 115 1.79 9.98 -4.94
N VAL A 116 1.46 9.08 -5.86
CA VAL A 116 0.21 8.33 -5.87
C VAL A 116 0.53 6.92 -5.40
N ASP A 117 0.09 6.60 -4.20
CA ASP A 117 0.30 5.32 -3.54
C ASP A 117 -0.97 4.50 -3.68
N PHE A 118 -0.86 3.29 -4.22
CA PHE A 118 -2.00 2.39 -4.32
C PHE A 118 -1.56 0.98 -3.98
N PHE A 119 -2.12 0.45 -2.90
CA PHE A 119 -1.71 -0.81 -2.31
C PHE A 119 -2.89 -1.50 -1.65
N PHE A 120 -2.73 -2.79 -1.42
CA PHE A 120 -3.57 -3.51 -0.47
C PHE A 120 -2.74 -3.92 0.73
N SER A 121 -3.43 -4.11 1.85
CA SER A 121 -2.85 -4.71 3.04
C SER A 121 -3.79 -5.75 3.62
N GLU A 122 -3.23 -6.91 3.91
CA GLU A 122 -3.87 -7.95 4.69
C GLU A 122 -3.10 -8.14 5.98
N ARG A 123 -3.81 -8.23 7.11
CA ARG A 123 -3.22 -8.59 8.39
C ARG A 123 -4.05 -9.70 9.01
N GLY A 124 -3.40 -10.70 9.61
CA GLY A 124 -4.05 -11.80 10.30
C GLY A 124 -3.03 -12.74 10.92
N ARG A 125 -3.50 -13.82 11.55
CA ARG A 125 -2.64 -14.97 11.87
C ARG A 125 -2.19 -15.64 10.56
N LYS A 126 -1.13 -16.44 10.64
CA LYS A 126 -0.53 -17.09 9.46
C LYS A 126 -1.55 -17.92 8.67
N ASP A 127 -2.45 -18.60 9.36
CA ASP A 127 -3.53 -19.43 8.83
C ASP A 127 -4.78 -18.66 8.38
N GLU A 128 -4.89 -17.37 8.75
CA GLU A 128 -5.99 -16.50 8.34
C GLU A 128 -5.71 -15.77 7.02
N LEU A 129 -4.44 -15.65 6.61
CA LEU A 129 -4.07 -14.95 5.37
C LEU A 129 -4.64 -15.67 4.14
N ARG A 130 -5.22 -14.90 3.22
CA ARG A 130 -5.95 -15.40 2.06
C ARG A 130 -5.31 -14.96 0.75
N PRO A 131 -4.48 -15.81 0.11
CA PRO A 131 -3.83 -15.48 -1.16
C PRO A 131 -4.80 -15.11 -2.28
N ASP A 132 -6.03 -15.63 -2.26
CA ASP A 132 -7.06 -15.32 -3.25
C ASP A 132 -7.51 -13.85 -3.22
N LEU A 133 -7.43 -13.17 -2.06
CA LEU A 133 -7.72 -11.74 -1.96
C LEU A 133 -6.66 -10.88 -2.66
N TYR A 134 -5.45 -11.40 -2.86
CA TYR A 134 -4.37 -10.67 -3.52
C TYR A 134 -4.66 -10.49 -4.99
N GLU A 135 -5.19 -11.51 -5.66
CA GLU A 135 -5.56 -11.44 -7.06
C GLU A 135 -6.68 -10.41 -7.30
N GLU A 136 -7.71 -10.42 -6.45
CA GLU A 136 -8.81 -9.45 -6.50
C GLU A 136 -8.29 -8.02 -6.33
N ALA A 137 -7.42 -7.78 -5.34
CA ALA A 137 -6.83 -6.47 -5.15
C ALA A 137 -5.91 -6.05 -6.30
N GLU A 138 -5.12 -6.96 -6.88
CA GLU A 138 -4.29 -6.64 -8.04
C GLU A 138 -5.14 -6.20 -9.24
N VAL A 139 -6.31 -6.81 -9.45
CA VAL A 139 -7.25 -6.37 -10.49
C VAL A 139 -7.73 -4.95 -10.21
N PHE A 140 -8.11 -4.64 -8.96
CA PHE A 140 -8.50 -3.28 -8.57
C PHE A 140 -7.36 -2.27 -8.79
N LEU A 141 -6.15 -2.57 -8.31
CA LEU A 141 -4.99 -1.69 -8.38
C LEU A 141 -4.54 -1.41 -9.82
N ARG A 142 -4.74 -2.36 -10.75
CA ARG A 142 -4.50 -2.13 -12.19
C ARG A 142 -5.41 -1.05 -12.76
N GLY A 143 -6.62 -0.92 -12.24
CA GLY A 143 -7.61 0.08 -12.65
C GLY A 143 -7.31 1.51 -12.17
N VAL A 144 -6.35 1.71 -11.27
CA VAL A 144 -5.95 3.05 -10.81
C VAL A 144 -5.34 3.82 -11.98
N ARG A 145 -5.84 5.03 -12.22
CA ARG A 145 -5.36 5.98 -13.22
C ARG A 145 -4.69 7.16 -12.53
N ILE A 146 -3.53 7.58 -13.02
CA ILE A 146 -2.83 8.79 -12.57
C ILE A 146 -3.16 9.89 -13.56
N ASP A 147 -3.67 11.01 -13.05
CA ASP A 147 -4.09 12.16 -13.83
C ASP A 147 -3.21 13.38 -13.48
N VAL A 148 -2.83 14.18 -14.47
CA VAL A 148 -2.08 15.44 -14.29
C VAL A 148 -2.99 16.60 -13.84
N ALA A 149 -4.26 16.50 -14.17
CA ALA A 149 -5.36 17.41 -13.83
C ALA A 149 -6.66 16.59 -13.90
N PRO A 150 -7.79 17.07 -13.32
CA PRO A 150 -9.05 16.33 -13.39
C PRO A 150 -9.36 15.84 -14.82
N ASP A 151 -9.61 14.54 -14.95
CA ASP A 151 -9.91 13.86 -16.22
C ASP A 151 -8.84 13.96 -17.32
N THR A 152 -7.60 14.33 -16.96
CA THR A 152 -6.47 14.43 -17.88
C THR A 152 -5.40 13.41 -17.48
N PRO A 153 -5.35 12.23 -18.12
CA PRO A 153 -4.40 11.18 -17.76
C PRO A 153 -2.94 11.60 -17.98
N ALA A 154 -2.05 11.09 -17.12
CA ALA A 154 -0.63 11.08 -17.40
C ALA A 154 -0.34 10.22 -18.65
N VAL A 155 0.64 10.65 -19.47
CA VAL A 155 1.07 9.98 -20.72
C VAL A 155 2.31 9.14 -20.45
#